data_AF-A0A1F8QNK5-F1
#
_entry.id   AF-A0A1F8QNK5-F1
#
_cell.length_a   1.000
_cell.length_b   1.000
_cell.length_c   1.000
_cell.angle_alpha   90.00
_cell.angle_beta   90.00
_cell.angle_gamma   90.00
#
_symmetry.space_group_name_H-M   'P 1'
#
loop_
_entity.id
_entity.type
_entity.pdbx_description
1 polymer ?
#
loop_
_entity_poly.entity_id
_entity_poly.type
_entity_poly.pdbx_seq_one_letter_code
_entity_poly.pdbx_strand_id
1 'polypeptide(L)'
;SLPARMEEGDVPPEVKKAAKQRIDYIPDLITNEVYYVALGLLFLVLGVTIFGYHAPLESIANPQVTPLDTKAPWYFWWLQGMLKIDPAAMLENLLARFGIVIELGTYLNSKVIMGIIFPTILAIVLIMLPYIDRNPHRSLYKRPWAVGIGVFAVLVLVVLSYMGTPQFGIEMEPAQRIIQDMTPQEGEGPLDRVPFHELQAGSYEVNAVQPVNMCPSLDYGCPEFEDFFRLFGDRVNRAIQAGDLPAETQALSVIEDWQQDLKKVTLRIVWPEEGKTKSYERVDYMHTERGSE
;
A
#
# COMPACT_ATOMS: atom_id res chain seq x y z
N SER A 1 -5.24 5.29 38.27
CA SER A 1 -6.61 5.80 38.44
C SER A 1 -7.58 4.64 38.30
N LEU A 2 -8.77 4.70 38.89
CA LEU A 2 -9.76 3.65 38.66
C LEU A 2 -10.37 3.83 37.27
N PRO A 3 -10.90 2.77 36.64
CA PRO A 3 -11.70 2.90 35.44
C PRO A 3 -12.88 3.84 35.66
N ALA A 4 -13.27 4.62 34.65
CA ALA A 4 -14.34 5.63 34.76
C ALA A 4 -15.67 5.06 35.28
N ARG A 5 -15.99 3.80 34.94
CA ARG A 5 -17.16 3.07 35.44
C ARG A 5 -17.16 2.90 36.97
N MET A 6 -16.00 2.78 37.59
CA MET A 6 -15.83 2.57 39.03
C MET A 6 -15.71 3.89 39.80
N GLU A 7 -15.18 4.94 39.16
CA GLU A 7 -15.07 6.29 39.73
C GLU A 7 -16.41 7.03 39.69
N GLU A 8 -17.08 7.04 38.53
CA GLU A 8 -18.25 7.87 38.22
C GLU A 8 -19.57 7.11 38.09
N GLY A 9 -19.51 5.77 38.07
CA GLY A 9 -20.68 4.91 38.03
C GLY A 9 -21.21 4.60 39.43
N ASP A 10 -22.49 4.23 39.48
CA ASP A 10 -23.14 3.78 40.70
C ASP A 10 -22.82 2.30 40.94
N VAL A 11 -21.66 2.05 41.55
CA VAL A 11 -21.18 0.71 41.88
C VAL A 11 -21.26 0.48 43.40
N PRO A 12 -21.58 -0.74 43.85
CA PRO A 12 -21.60 -1.06 45.28
C PRO A 12 -20.29 -0.65 45.98
N PRO A 13 -20.35 -0.13 47.23
CA PRO A 13 -19.18 0.35 47.95
C PRO A 13 -18.07 -0.70 48.11
N GLU A 14 -18.45 -1.97 48.23
CA GLU A 14 -17.52 -3.11 48.35
C GLU A 14 -16.67 -3.29 47.10
N VAL A 15 -17.31 -3.20 45.92
CA VAL A 15 -16.65 -3.30 44.62
C VAL A 15 -15.68 -2.13 44.42
N LYS A 16 -16.07 -0.93 44.86
CA LYS A 16 -15.22 0.27 44.81
C LYS A 16 -14.02 0.16 45.76
N LYS A 17 -14.20 -0.48 46.93
CA LYS A 17 -13.13 -0.74 47.89
C LYS A 17 -12.14 -1.77 47.35
N ALA A 18 -12.64 -2.87 46.77
CA ALA A 18 -11.81 -3.89 46.13
C ALA A 18 -10.94 -3.30 45.01
N ALA A 19 -11.52 -2.46 44.14
CA ALA A 19 -10.78 -1.86 43.03
C ALA A 19 -9.70 -0.85 43.48
N LYS A 20 -9.79 -0.31 44.70
CA LYS A 20 -8.77 0.58 45.28
C LYS A 20 -7.63 -0.17 45.98
N GLN A 21 -7.74 -1.49 46.12
CA GLN A 21 -6.68 -2.28 46.74
C GLN A 21 -5.42 -2.19 45.87
N ARG A 22 -4.28 -2.03 46.56
CA ARG A 22 -2.98 -2.05 45.90
C ARG A 22 -2.63 -3.51 45.62
N ILE A 23 -2.23 -3.77 44.39
CA ILE A 23 -1.59 -5.03 44.00
C ILE A 23 -0.08 -4.78 43.95
N ASP A 24 0.70 -5.76 44.38
CA ASP A 24 2.15 -5.62 44.30
C ASP A 24 2.60 -5.75 42.85
N TYR A 25 3.54 -4.89 42.45
CA TYR A 25 4.06 -4.91 41.09
C TYR A 25 4.74 -6.24 40.77
N ILE A 26 5.54 -6.74 41.72
CA ILE A 26 6.22 -8.04 41.67
C ILE A 26 5.72 -8.88 42.85
N PRO A 27 5.29 -10.14 42.62
CA PRO A 27 5.24 -10.84 41.34
C PRO A 27 3.93 -10.64 40.57
N ASP A 28 2.87 -10.09 41.18
CA ASP A 28 1.51 -10.22 40.67
C ASP A 28 1.27 -9.49 39.33
N LEU A 29 1.51 -8.18 39.26
CA LEU A 29 1.23 -7.42 38.04
C LEU A 29 2.17 -7.82 36.89
N ILE A 30 3.47 -7.92 37.18
CA ILE A 30 4.47 -8.24 36.16
C ILE A 30 4.24 -9.62 35.54
N THR A 31 3.81 -10.62 36.32
CA THR A 31 3.52 -11.96 35.80
C THR A 31 2.34 -11.92 34.83
N ASN A 32 1.29 -11.15 35.16
CA ASN A 32 0.15 -10.97 34.27
C ASN A 32 0.54 -10.22 32.98
N GLU A 33 1.32 -9.15 33.09
CA GLU A 33 1.81 -8.41 31.91
C GLU A 33 2.69 -9.28 31.01
N VAL A 34 3.64 -10.02 31.58
CA VAL A 34 4.48 -10.98 30.83
C VAL A 34 3.63 -12.05 30.16
N TYR A 35 2.63 -12.59 30.86
CA TYR A 35 1.71 -13.56 30.29
C TYR A 35 0.94 -13.00 29.08
N TYR A 36 0.36 -11.80 29.20
CA TYR A 36 -0.38 -11.19 28.08
C TYR A 36 0.54 -10.79 26.92
N VAL A 37 1.76 -10.33 27.20
CA VAL A 37 2.76 -10.04 26.17
C VAL A 37 3.17 -11.32 25.45
N ALA A 38 3.47 -12.40 26.19
CA ALA A 38 3.83 -13.69 25.61
C ALA A 38 2.68 -14.26 24.77
N LEU A 39 1.44 -14.17 25.27
CA LEU A 39 0.25 -14.59 24.55
C LEU A 39 0.01 -13.75 23.28
N GLY A 40 0.17 -12.43 23.37
CA GLY A 40 0.06 -11.52 22.23
C GLY A 40 1.12 -11.80 21.15
N LEU A 41 2.37 -12.00 21.56
CA LEU A 41 3.46 -12.39 20.65
C LEU A 41 3.21 -13.76 20.02
N LEU A 42 2.72 -14.73 20.79
CA LEU A 42 2.33 -16.03 20.26
C LEU A 42 1.27 -15.89 19.17
N PHE A 43 0.21 -15.12 19.40
CA PHE A 43 -0.82 -14.89 18.39
C PHE A 43 -0.31 -14.12 17.16
N LEU A 44 0.61 -13.17 17.35
CA LEU A 44 1.24 -12.45 16.24
C LEU A 44 2.07 -13.41 15.38
N VAL A 45 2.94 -14.22 15.99
CA VAL A 45 3.77 -15.20 15.28
C VAL A 45 2.90 -16.28 14.61
N LEU A 46 1.88 -16.79 15.31
CA LEU A 46 0.91 -17.71 14.73
C LEU A 46 0.17 -17.06 13.55
N GLY A 47 -0.22 -15.79 13.66
CA GLY A 47 -0.83 -15.06 12.55
C GLY A 47 0.10 -15.00 11.33
N VAL A 48 1.34 -14.53 11.51
CA VAL A 48 2.31 -14.42 10.42
C VAL A 48 2.59 -15.78 9.77
N THR A 49 2.76 -16.84 10.57
CA THR A 49 3.04 -18.19 10.07
C THR A 49 1.84 -18.86 9.42
N ILE A 50 0.64 -18.79 10.01
CA ILE A 50 -0.59 -19.40 9.47
C ILE A 50 -1.04 -18.69 8.18
N PHE A 51 -0.98 -17.37 8.15
CA PHE A 51 -1.34 -16.60 6.95
C PHE A 51 -0.23 -16.60 5.89
N GLY A 52 0.88 -17.31 6.14
CA GLY A 52 1.99 -17.43 5.19
C GLY A 52 2.48 -16.06 4.73
N TYR A 53 2.63 -15.11 5.67
CA TYR A 53 3.12 -13.79 5.33
C TYR A 53 4.62 -13.86 5.08
N HIS A 54 5.02 -13.68 3.81
CA HIS A 54 6.40 -13.65 3.38
C HIS A 54 6.84 -12.19 3.16
N ALA A 55 8.06 -11.87 3.56
CA ALA A 55 8.67 -10.55 3.39
C ALA A 55 9.95 -10.70 2.56
N PRO A 56 9.81 -10.89 1.24
CA PRO A 56 10.95 -11.09 0.34
C PRO A 56 11.83 -9.84 0.30
N LEU A 57 13.13 -10.06 0.06
CA LEU A 57 14.08 -8.96 -0.10
C LEU A 57 13.83 -8.25 -1.44
N GLU A 58 13.85 -6.92 -1.41
CA GLU A 58 13.74 -6.09 -2.60
C GLU A 58 15.08 -5.98 -3.35
N SER A 59 15.01 -5.49 -4.59
CA SER A 59 16.21 -5.20 -5.39
C SER A 59 17.08 -4.12 -4.73
N ILE A 60 18.39 -4.14 -5.05
CA ILE A 60 19.33 -3.15 -4.54
C ILE A 60 18.92 -1.75 -5.00
N ALA A 61 18.85 -0.81 -4.06
CA ALA A 61 18.45 0.57 -4.33
C ALA A 61 19.33 1.21 -5.42
N ASN A 62 18.67 1.80 -6.44
CA ASN A 62 19.32 2.52 -7.53
C ASN A 62 18.95 4.01 -7.50
N PRO A 63 19.90 4.93 -7.23
CA PRO A 63 19.60 6.36 -7.13
C PRO A 63 19.24 7.03 -8.47
N GLN A 64 19.42 6.35 -9.60
CA GLN A 64 19.10 6.86 -10.94
C GLN A 64 17.68 6.49 -11.40
N VAL A 65 16.95 5.68 -10.63
CA VAL A 65 15.61 5.19 -10.99
C VAL A 65 14.67 5.39 -9.80
N THR A 66 13.63 6.20 -9.99
CA THR A 66 12.57 6.37 -8.99
C THR A 66 11.43 5.39 -9.28
N PRO A 67 11.00 4.58 -8.30
CA PRO A 67 9.92 3.64 -8.50
C PRO A 67 8.58 4.31 -8.85
N LEU A 68 7.84 3.79 -9.82
CA LEU A 68 6.53 4.33 -10.25
C LEU A 68 5.45 4.23 -9.15
N ASP A 69 5.41 3.10 -8.44
CA ASP A 69 4.45 2.82 -7.35
C ASP A 69 5.17 2.80 -5.99
N THR A 70 5.89 3.88 -5.63
CA THR A 70 6.59 3.96 -4.33
C THR A 70 5.59 3.89 -3.17
N LYS A 71 5.73 2.92 -2.27
CA LYS A 71 4.78 2.71 -1.15
C LYS A 71 5.37 3.21 0.17
N ALA A 72 4.65 4.09 0.87
CA ALA A 72 4.98 4.37 2.26
C ALA A 72 4.56 3.18 3.17
N PRO A 73 5.25 2.95 4.30
CA PRO A 73 4.78 2.04 5.34
C PRO A 73 3.35 2.37 5.76
N TRP A 74 2.58 1.34 6.13
CA TRP A 74 1.13 1.46 6.35
C TRP A 74 0.73 2.49 7.42
N TYR A 75 1.56 2.67 8.46
CA TYR A 75 1.34 3.66 9.51
C TYR A 75 1.53 5.12 9.05
N PHE A 76 2.06 5.32 7.83
CA PHE A 76 2.19 6.61 7.15
C PHE A 76 1.20 6.81 5.99
N TRP A 77 0.31 5.85 5.71
CA TRP A 77 -0.65 6.01 4.61
C TRP A 77 -1.56 7.22 4.78
N TRP A 78 -2.01 7.53 6.00
CA TRP A 78 -2.83 8.73 6.22
C TRP A 78 -2.12 10.04 5.85
N LEU A 79 -0.79 10.12 6.02
CA LEU A 79 0.01 11.26 5.56
C LEU A 79 0.08 11.30 4.03
N GLN A 80 0.30 10.16 3.38
CA GLN A 80 0.30 10.07 1.92
C GLN A 80 -1.05 10.47 1.32
N GLY A 81 -2.16 9.99 1.90
CA GLY A 81 -3.50 10.37 1.43
C GLY A 81 -3.77 11.85 1.61
N MET A 82 -3.28 12.44 2.71
CA MET A 82 -3.38 13.86 2.97
C MET A 82 -2.56 14.71 1.99
N LEU A 83 -1.39 14.23 1.53
CA LEU A 83 -0.57 14.90 0.51
C LEU A 83 -1.23 14.95 -0.87
N LYS A 84 -2.21 14.07 -1.14
CA LYS A 84 -3.02 14.10 -2.37
C LYS A 84 -4.15 15.14 -2.31
N ILE A 85 -4.37 15.78 -1.16
CA ILE A 85 -5.40 16.81 -0.98
C ILE A 85 -4.80 18.18 -1.22
N ASP A 86 -5.44 18.98 -2.07
CA ASP A 86 -5.10 20.39 -2.25
C ASP A 86 -6.12 21.30 -1.50
N PRO A 87 -5.78 21.77 -0.29
CA PRO A 87 -6.67 22.62 0.49
C PRO A 87 -6.88 24.00 -0.14
N ALA A 88 -5.90 24.53 -0.89
CA ALA A 88 -6.03 25.81 -1.56
C ALA A 88 -7.05 25.70 -2.70
N ALA A 89 -6.92 24.67 -3.54
CA ALA A 89 -7.87 24.41 -4.62
C ALA A 89 -9.29 24.14 -4.08
N MET A 90 -9.43 23.40 -2.97
CA MET A 90 -10.74 23.20 -2.33
C MET A 90 -11.37 24.51 -1.87
N LEU A 91 -10.58 25.38 -1.23
CA LEU A 91 -11.07 26.67 -0.72
C LEU A 91 -11.42 27.63 -1.86
N GLU A 92 -10.59 27.70 -2.91
CA GLU A 92 -10.86 28.45 -4.13
C GLU A 92 -12.16 27.99 -4.79
N ASN A 93 -12.32 26.68 -5.00
CA ASN A 93 -13.53 26.11 -5.58
C ASN A 93 -14.77 26.38 -4.72
N LEU A 94 -14.64 26.38 -3.39
CA LEU A 94 -15.73 26.70 -2.48
C LEU A 94 -16.13 28.18 -2.59
N LEU A 95 -15.15 29.09 -2.61
CA LEU A 95 -15.40 30.54 -2.64
C LEU A 95 -15.83 31.03 -4.01
N ALA A 96 -15.36 30.39 -5.09
CA ALA A 96 -15.81 30.63 -6.45
C ALA A 96 -17.32 30.39 -6.60
N ARG A 97 -17.89 29.41 -5.87
CA ARG A 97 -19.36 29.19 -5.83
C ARG A 97 -20.14 30.36 -5.23
N PHE A 98 -19.47 31.22 -4.47
CA PHE A 98 -20.03 32.46 -3.89
C PHE A 98 -19.59 33.71 -4.66
N GLY A 99 -19.03 33.56 -5.87
CA GLY A 99 -18.59 34.67 -6.71
C GLY A 99 -17.30 35.36 -6.26
N ILE A 100 -16.56 34.76 -5.31
CA ILE A 100 -15.28 35.28 -4.84
C ILE A 100 -14.18 34.49 -5.53
N VAL A 101 -13.44 35.13 -6.43
CA VAL A 101 -12.29 34.53 -7.10
C VAL A 101 -11.02 35.03 -6.41
N ILE A 102 -10.24 34.09 -5.87
CA ILE A 102 -8.96 34.32 -5.21
C ILE A 102 -7.98 33.26 -5.72
N GLU A 103 -6.70 33.61 -5.77
CA GLU A 103 -5.63 32.71 -6.22
C GLU A 103 -4.72 32.40 -5.04
N LEU A 104 -5.15 31.47 -4.17
CA LEU A 104 -4.35 31.03 -3.01
C LEU A 104 -3.27 30.03 -3.41
N GLY A 105 -3.52 29.20 -4.43
CA GLY A 105 -2.63 28.11 -4.85
C GLY A 105 -1.24 28.58 -5.29
N THR A 106 -1.10 29.84 -5.70
CA THR A 106 0.19 30.45 -6.06
C THR A 106 1.03 30.88 -4.85
N TYR A 107 0.39 31.19 -3.72
CA TYR A 107 1.07 31.65 -2.49
C TYR A 107 1.25 30.53 -1.46
N LEU A 108 0.37 29.52 -1.48
CA LEU A 108 0.32 28.45 -0.51
C LEU A 108 0.64 27.12 -1.20
N ASN A 109 1.89 26.68 -1.08
CA ASN A 109 2.29 25.36 -1.57
C ASN A 109 1.55 24.28 -0.74
N SER A 110 0.55 23.65 -1.36
CA SER A 110 -0.33 22.65 -0.74
C SER A 110 0.46 21.50 -0.09
N LYS A 111 1.55 21.05 -0.73
CA LYS A 111 2.41 19.98 -0.22
C LYS A 111 3.14 20.37 1.07
N VAL A 112 3.61 21.60 1.19
CA VAL A 112 4.27 22.09 2.42
C VAL A 112 3.27 22.18 3.56
N ILE A 113 2.06 22.67 3.28
CA ILE A 113 1.02 22.81 4.29
C ILE A 113 0.59 21.44 4.80
N MET A 114 0.25 20.53 3.89
CA MET A 114 -0.28 19.22 4.23
C MET A 114 0.79 18.25 4.73
N GLY A 115 2.03 18.38 4.26
CA GLY A 115 3.14 17.49 4.63
C GLY A 115 3.91 17.90 5.88
N ILE A 116 4.00 19.21 6.18
CA ILE A 116 4.86 19.72 7.26
C ILE A 116 4.04 20.47 8.30
N ILE A 117 3.29 21.49 7.88
CA ILE A 117 2.61 22.41 8.81
C ILE A 117 1.49 21.67 9.55
N PHE A 118 0.61 20.99 8.83
CA PHE A 118 -0.56 20.32 9.40
C PHE A 118 -0.19 19.18 10.36
N PRO A 119 0.72 18.23 10.02
CA PRO A 119 1.14 17.19 10.97
C PRO A 119 1.78 17.77 12.23
N THR A 120 2.55 18.85 12.10
CA THR A 120 3.18 19.53 13.25
C THR A 120 2.13 20.15 14.17
N ILE A 121 1.16 20.87 13.61
CA ILE A 121 0.05 21.44 14.39
C ILE A 121 -0.77 20.32 15.04
N LEU A 122 -1.08 19.25 14.30
CA LEU A 122 -1.83 18.10 14.82
C LEU A 122 -1.11 17.46 16.01
N ALA A 123 0.21 17.25 15.92
CA ALA A 123 1.01 16.73 17.02
C ALA A 123 0.97 17.66 18.24
N ILE A 124 1.11 18.98 18.04
CA ILE A 124 1.00 19.97 19.12
C ILE A 124 -0.40 19.91 19.76
N VAL A 125 -1.47 19.83 18.97
CA VAL A 125 -2.84 19.72 19.47
C VAL A 125 -3.04 18.44 20.28
N LEU A 126 -2.48 17.31 19.83
CA LEU A 126 -2.54 16.03 20.57
C LEU A 126 -1.77 16.10 21.90
N ILE A 127 -0.61 16.76 21.94
CA ILE A 127 0.13 17.03 23.18
C ILE A 127 -0.65 17.95 24.11
N MET A 128 -1.35 18.93 23.54
CA MET A 128 -2.16 19.91 24.28
C MET A 128 -3.55 19.38 24.67
N LEU A 129 -3.95 18.21 24.17
CA LEU A 129 -5.25 17.59 24.42
C LEU A 129 -5.64 17.55 25.92
N PRO A 130 -4.79 17.17 26.89
CA PRO A 130 -5.16 17.19 28.31
C PRO A 130 -5.50 18.58 28.86
N TYR A 131 -5.03 19.67 28.22
CA TYR A 131 -5.34 21.05 28.61
C TYR A 131 -6.55 21.62 27.87
N ILE A 132 -6.81 21.10 26.66
CA ILE A 132 -7.94 21.47 25.81
C ILE A 132 -9.22 20.78 26.28
N ASP A 133 -9.14 19.48 26.60
CA ASP A 133 -10.28 18.71 27.11
C ASP A 133 -10.54 19.03 28.59
N ARG A 134 -11.43 20.01 28.80
CA ARG A 134 -11.88 20.43 30.12
C ARG A 134 -13.09 19.64 30.63
N ASN A 135 -13.44 18.53 30.00
CA ASN A 135 -14.62 17.78 30.41
C ASN A 135 -14.40 17.17 31.81
N PRO A 136 -15.30 17.42 32.78
CA PRO A 136 -15.16 16.85 34.13
C PRO A 136 -15.35 15.34 34.16
N HIS A 137 -15.93 14.73 33.12
CA HIS A 137 -16.20 13.30 33.04
C HIS A 137 -15.22 12.55 32.14
N ARG A 138 -14.75 11.41 32.63
CA ARG A 138 -13.90 10.44 31.91
C ARG A 138 -14.70 9.34 31.24
N SER A 139 -15.95 9.13 31.66
CA SER A 139 -16.83 8.10 31.08
C SER A 139 -17.25 8.45 29.65
N LEU A 140 -17.07 7.50 28.72
CA LEU A 140 -17.42 7.65 27.31
C LEU A 140 -18.87 8.12 27.10
N TYR A 141 -19.81 7.58 27.89
CA TYR A 141 -21.24 7.88 27.79
C TYR A 141 -21.61 9.29 28.27
N LYS A 142 -20.78 9.91 29.13
CA LYS A 142 -21.05 11.25 29.68
C LYS A 142 -20.39 12.36 28.85
N ARG A 143 -19.67 12.03 27.77
CA ARG A 143 -18.98 12.99 26.89
C ARG A 143 -19.22 12.75 25.39
N PRO A 144 -20.47 12.68 24.93
CA PRO A 144 -20.80 12.28 23.56
C PRO A 144 -20.12 13.15 22.49
N TRP A 145 -19.93 14.45 22.73
CA TRP A 145 -19.23 15.34 21.79
C TRP A 145 -17.74 15.02 21.65
N ALA A 146 -17.02 14.86 22.77
CA ALA A 146 -15.59 14.53 22.74
C ALA A 146 -15.35 13.16 22.11
N VAL A 147 -16.20 12.18 22.43
CA VAL A 147 -16.16 10.85 21.81
C VAL A 147 -16.52 10.93 20.33
N GLY A 148 -17.53 11.71 19.96
CA GLY A 148 -17.92 11.92 18.56
C GLY A 148 -16.79 12.50 17.72
N ILE A 149 -16.10 13.53 18.23
CA ILE A 149 -14.92 14.11 17.57
C ILE A 149 -13.80 13.07 17.44
N GLY A 150 -13.54 12.29 18.49
CA GLY A 150 -12.53 11.22 18.45
C GLY A 150 -12.85 10.13 17.42
N VAL A 151 -14.11 9.68 17.36
CA VAL A 151 -14.57 8.70 16.35
C VAL A 151 -14.49 9.28 14.95
N PHE A 152 -14.91 10.54 14.75
CA PHE A 152 -14.77 11.23 13.47
C PHE A 152 -13.31 11.34 13.05
N ALA A 153 -12.40 11.68 13.96
CA ALA A 153 -10.96 11.73 13.67
C ALA A 153 -10.41 10.36 13.25
N VAL A 154 -10.85 9.27 13.89
CA VAL A 154 -10.49 7.90 13.48
C VAL A 154 -11.04 7.58 12.08
N LEU A 155 -12.29 7.93 11.79
CA LEU A 155 -12.88 7.74 10.46
C LEU A 155 -12.11 8.52 9.39
N VAL A 156 -11.75 9.77 9.66
CA VAL A 156 -10.91 10.58 8.76
C VAL A 156 -9.55 9.91 8.54
N LEU A 157 -8.90 9.41 9.59
CA LEU A 157 -7.62 8.68 9.45
C LEU A 157 -7.76 7.42 8.59
N VAL A 158 -8.87 6.67 8.73
CA VAL A 158 -9.15 5.49 7.88
C VAL A 158 -9.33 5.90 6.42
N VAL A 159 -10.13 6.93 6.15
CA VAL A 159 -10.33 7.45 4.79
C VAL A 159 -9.02 7.95 4.19
N LEU A 160 -8.25 8.74 4.93
CA LEU A 160 -6.94 9.21 4.49
C LEU A 160 -5.96 8.06 4.25
N SER A 161 -5.99 7.01 5.09
CA SER A 161 -5.15 5.82 4.89
C SER A 161 -5.52 5.10 3.60
N TYR A 162 -6.81 4.98 3.29
CA TYR A 162 -7.26 4.44 2.01
C TYR A 162 -6.80 5.30 0.83
N MET A 163 -6.96 6.62 0.92
CA MET A 163 -6.47 7.55 -0.11
C MET A 163 -4.94 7.51 -0.29
N GLY A 164 -4.22 7.18 0.77
CA GLY A 164 -2.77 7.03 0.76
C GLY A 164 -2.26 5.78 0.07
N THR A 165 -3.14 4.83 -0.27
CA THR A 165 -2.75 3.67 -1.05
C THR A 165 -2.21 4.08 -2.42
N PRO A 166 -1.23 3.35 -2.99
CA PRO A 166 -0.64 3.68 -4.29
C PRO A 166 -1.71 3.74 -5.38
N GLN A 167 -2.58 2.74 -5.45
CA GLN A 167 -3.65 2.67 -6.45
C GLN A 167 -4.68 3.82 -6.44
N PHE A 168 -4.76 4.62 -5.37
CA PHE A 168 -5.76 5.67 -5.28
C PHE A 168 -5.32 6.95 -6.00
N GLY A 169 -6.04 7.34 -7.05
CA GLY A 169 -5.88 8.64 -7.71
C GLY A 169 -4.66 8.77 -8.62
N ILE A 170 -4.19 7.67 -9.23
CA ILE A 170 -3.10 7.71 -10.21
C ILE A 170 -3.65 7.74 -11.64
N GLU A 171 -3.19 8.71 -12.43
CA GLU A 171 -3.28 8.73 -13.89
C GLU A 171 -1.98 8.14 -14.47
N MET A 172 -1.88 6.81 -14.53
CA MET A 172 -0.78 6.13 -15.21
C MET A 172 -1.24 5.70 -16.59
N GLU A 173 -0.32 5.70 -17.54
CA GLU A 173 -0.59 5.16 -18.87
C GLU A 173 -0.88 3.66 -18.76
N PRO A 174 -1.96 3.14 -19.38
CA PRO A 174 -2.39 1.74 -19.19
C PRO A 174 -1.29 0.71 -19.46
N ALA A 175 -0.44 0.97 -20.46
CA ALA A 175 0.70 0.11 -20.78
C ALA A 175 1.74 0.05 -19.64
N GLN A 176 2.02 1.17 -18.98
CA GLN A 176 2.91 1.21 -17.82
C GLN A 176 2.30 0.45 -16.65
N ARG A 177 1.01 0.63 -16.39
CA ARG A 177 0.30 -0.08 -15.33
C ARG A 177 0.33 -1.59 -15.52
N ILE A 178 0.10 -2.07 -16.75
CA ILE A 178 0.12 -3.50 -17.06
C ILE A 178 1.50 -4.08 -16.77
N ILE A 179 2.58 -3.47 -17.29
CA ILE A 179 3.94 -3.95 -17.05
C ILE A 179 4.29 -3.87 -15.55
N GLN A 180 3.94 -2.79 -14.87
CA GLN A 180 4.15 -2.62 -13.43
C GLN A 180 3.44 -3.71 -12.60
N ASP A 181 2.25 -4.14 -13.01
CA ASP A 181 1.52 -5.20 -12.30
C ASP A 181 2.09 -6.61 -12.58
N MET A 182 2.84 -6.79 -13.68
CA MET A 182 3.51 -8.06 -14.01
C MET A 182 4.89 -8.18 -13.35
N THR A 183 5.60 -7.06 -13.31
CA THR A 183 6.98 -6.91 -12.81
C THR A 183 7.05 -5.59 -12.03
N PRO A 184 6.58 -5.58 -10.77
CA PRO A 184 6.60 -4.38 -9.96
C PRO A 184 8.04 -4.00 -9.62
N GLN A 185 8.27 -2.71 -9.48
CA GLN A 185 9.59 -2.16 -9.14
C GLN A 185 9.93 -2.35 -7.65
N GLU A 186 8.88 -2.47 -6.82
CA GLU A 186 8.94 -2.75 -5.39
C GLU A 186 8.00 -3.93 -5.07
N GLY A 187 8.51 -4.92 -4.34
CA GLY A 187 7.83 -6.17 -4.01
C GLY A 187 7.89 -7.24 -5.10
N GLU A 188 7.24 -8.38 -4.84
CA GLU A 188 7.16 -9.52 -5.77
C GLU A 188 6.02 -9.36 -6.79
N GLY A 189 6.33 -9.64 -8.06
CA GLY A 189 5.39 -9.75 -9.16
C GLY A 189 5.09 -11.17 -9.60
N PRO A 190 4.12 -11.34 -10.53
CA PRO A 190 3.91 -12.60 -11.25
C PRO A 190 5.19 -13.18 -11.89
N LEU A 191 6.09 -12.34 -12.44
CA LEU A 191 7.33 -12.84 -13.05
C LEU A 191 8.24 -13.54 -12.03
N ASP A 192 8.27 -13.03 -10.78
CA ASP A 192 9.10 -13.56 -9.70
C ASP A 192 8.62 -14.92 -9.18
N ARG A 193 7.47 -15.42 -9.67
CA ARG A 193 6.96 -16.76 -9.38
C ARG A 193 7.36 -17.80 -10.43
N VAL A 194 7.68 -17.37 -11.65
CA VAL A 194 8.02 -18.27 -12.78
C VAL A 194 9.40 -18.91 -12.60
N PRO A 195 9.55 -20.22 -12.39
CA PRO A 195 10.84 -20.84 -12.12
C PRO A 195 11.90 -20.53 -13.20
N PHE A 196 13.17 -20.41 -12.80
CA PHE A 196 14.25 -20.04 -13.73
C PHE A 196 14.37 -20.97 -14.95
N HIS A 197 14.16 -22.27 -14.75
CA HIS A 197 14.24 -23.27 -15.82
C HIS A 197 13.08 -23.18 -16.83
N GLU A 198 11.95 -22.60 -16.43
CA GLU A 198 10.78 -22.40 -17.31
C GLU A 198 10.92 -21.18 -18.23
N LEU A 199 11.78 -20.22 -17.88
CA LEU A 199 12.08 -19.04 -18.70
C LEU A 199 12.94 -19.43 -19.92
N GLN A 200 12.33 -20.05 -20.93
CA GLN A 200 13.00 -20.42 -22.18
C GLN A 200 13.32 -19.16 -23.01
N ALA A 201 14.52 -19.13 -23.59
CA ALA A 201 14.93 -18.00 -24.43
C ALA A 201 14.08 -17.93 -25.70
N GLY A 202 13.55 -16.75 -26.02
CA GLY A 202 12.61 -16.57 -27.11
C GLY A 202 11.92 -15.21 -27.08
N SER A 203 11.18 -14.93 -28.15
CA SER A 203 10.31 -13.76 -28.26
C SER A 203 8.87 -14.23 -28.33
N TYR A 204 8.08 -13.87 -27.33
CA TYR A 204 6.69 -14.28 -27.16
C TYR A 204 5.77 -13.08 -27.36
N GLU A 205 5.08 -13.04 -28.49
CA GLU A 205 4.13 -11.96 -28.80
C GLU A 205 2.71 -12.36 -28.41
N VAL A 206 2.04 -11.48 -27.67
CA VAL A 206 0.65 -11.64 -27.23
C VAL A 206 -0.25 -11.71 -28.46
N ASN A 207 -1.22 -12.65 -28.45
CA ASN A 207 -2.14 -12.95 -29.56
C ASN A 207 -1.51 -13.63 -30.79
N ALA A 208 -0.18 -13.65 -30.94
CA ALA A 208 0.52 -14.44 -31.95
C ALA A 208 0.92 -15.84 -31.43
N VAL A 209 1.36 -15.90 -30.18
CA VAL A 209 1.72 -17.16 -29.49
C VAL A 209 0.57 -17.59 -28.57
N GLN A 210 0.20 -18.87 -28.63
CA GLN A 210 -0.80 -19.43 -27.71
C GLN A 210 -0.13 -19.79 -26.37
N PRO A 211 -0.75 -19.47 -25.22
CA PRO A 211 -0.21 -19.73 -23.88
C PRO A 211 -0.42 -21.20 -23.45
N VAL A 212 -0.04 -22.13 -24.32
CA VAL A 212 -0.17 -23.57 -24.13
C VAL A 212 1.01 -24.26 -24.81
N ASN A 213 1.67 -25.16 -24.09
CA ASN A 213 2.81 -25.94 -24.55
C ASN A 213 3.95 -25.05 -25.11
N MET A 214 4.27 -23.97 -24.39
CA MET A 214 5.24 -22.97 -24.81
C MET A 214 6.69 -23.47 -24.69
N CYS A 215 6.92 -24.51 -23.89
CA CYS A 215 8.25 -25.06 -23.62
C CYS A 215 8.32 -26.55 -23.97
N PRO A 216 8.35 -26.91 -25.27
CA PRO A 216 8.39 -28.29 -25.72
C PRO A 216 9.72 -29.01 -25.40
N SER A 217 10.75 -28.25 -25.00
CA SER A 217 12.05 -28.76 -24.58
C SER A 217 12.08 -29.34 -23.16
N LEU A 218 11.05 -29.07 -22.35
CA LEU A 218 10.94 -29.50 -20.95
C LEU A 218 9.97 -30.67 -20.82
N ASP A 219 10.38 -31.72 -20.08
CA ASP A 219 9.58 -32.95 -19.90
C ASP A 219 8.19 -32.71 -19.29
N TYR A 220 8.06 -31.65 -18.48
CA TYR A 220 6.82 -31.26 -17.80
C TYR A 220 6.20 -29.96 -18.34
N GLY A 221 6.74 -29.41 -19.44
CA GLY A 221 6.35 -28.10 -19.96
C GLY A 221 6.78 -26.95 -19.05
N CYS A 222 6.07 -25.82 -19.15
CA CYS A 222 6.32 -24.62 -18.33
C CYS A 222 5.01 -23.97 -17.85
N PRO A 223 4.29 -24.62 -16.92
CA PRO A 223 2.97 -24.17 -16.51
C PRO A 223 2.97 -22.78 -15.87
N GLU A 224 3.99 -22.42 -15.08
CA GLU A 224 4.05 -21.11 -14.41
C GLU A 224 4.36 -20.01 -15.42
N PHE A 225 5.23 -20.28 -16.41
CA PHE A 225 5.48 -19.34 -17.49
C PHE A 225 4.24 -19.16 -18.40
N GLU A 226 3.53 -20.25 -18.69
CA GLU A 226 2.27 -20.21 -19.44
C GLU A 226 1.20 -19.40 -18.71
N ASP A 227 1.06 -19.57 -17.40
CA ASP A 227 0.14 -18.81 -16.56
C ASP A 227 0.53 -17.32 -16.49
N PHE A 228 1.82 -17.01 -16.36
CA PHE A 228 2.34 -15.65 -16.44
C PHE A 228 2.00 -15.00 -17.79
N PHE A 229 2.29 -15.69 -18.90
CA PHE A 229 2.06 -15.16 -20.24
C PHE A 229 0.56 -15.01 -20.54
N ARG A 230 -0.28 -15.94 -20.06
CA ARG A 230 -1.74 -15.83 -20.12
C ARG A 230 -2.23 -14.61 -19.37
N LEU A 231 -1.76 -14.39 -18.13
CA LEU A 231 -2.13 -13.24 -17.32
C LEU A 231 -1.72 -11.92 -17.99
N PHE A 232 -0.52 -11.86 -18.60
CA PHE A 232 -0.06 -10.70 -19.35
C PHE A 232 -0.98 -10.42 -20.55
N GLY A 233 -1.27 -11.45 -21.36
CA GLY A 233 -2.17 -11.35 -22.50
C GLY A 233 -3.59 -10.92 -22.10
N ASP A 234 -4.14 -11.49 -21.04
CA ASP A 234 -5.48 -11.14 -20.52
C ASP A 234 -5.55 -9.69 -20.03
N ARG A 235 -4.49 -9.16 -19.42
CA ARG A 235 -4.43 -7.75 -19.01
C ARG A 235 -4.37 -6.81 -20.20
N VAL A 236 -3.53 -7.11 -21.19
CA VAL A 236 -3.44 -6.32 -22.44
C VAL A 236 -4.76 -6.35 -23.19
N ASN A 237 -5.33 -7.54 -23.40
CA ASN A 237 -6.59 -7.71 -24.13
C ASN A 237 -7.78 -7.05 -23.41
N ARG A 238 -7.81 -7.07 -22.07
CA ARG A 238 -8.82 -6.32 -21.30
C ARG A 238 -8.68 -4.80 -21.47
N ALA A 239 -7.46 -4.27 -21.44
CA ALA A 239 -7.23 -2.85 -21.68
C ALA A 239 -7.63 -2.42 -23.09
N ILE A 240 -7.39 -3.27 -24.10
CA ILE A 240 -7.86 -3.04 -25.48
C ILE A 240 -9.40 -3.05 -25.54
N GLN A 241 -10.05 -4.03 -24.90
CA GLN A 241 -11.51 -4.14 -24.87
C GLN A 241 -12.20 -2.99 -24.11
N ALA A 242 -11.56 -2.48 -23.06
CA ALA A 242 -12.03 -1.33 -22.30
C ALA A 242 -11.87 0.00 -23.07
N GLY A 243 -11.07 0.02 -24.14
CA GLY A 243 -10.73 1.23 -24.90
C GLY A 243 -9.56 2.02 -24.30
N ASP A 244 -8.87 1.48 -23.31
CA ASP A 244 -7.70 2.10 -22.68
C ASP A 244 -6.45 1.99 -23.57
N LEU A 245 -6.39 0.96 -24.43
CA LEU A 245 -5.35 0.77 -25.42
C LEU A 245 -5.95 0.59 -26.83
N PRO A 246 -5.30 1.10 -27.89
CA PRO A 246 -5.72 0.86 -29.26
C PRO A 246 -5.67 -0.63 -29.64
N ALA A 247 -6.51 -1.06 -30.59
CA ALA A 247 -6.52 -2.43 -31.10
C ALA A 247 -5.21 -2.85 -31.81
N GLU A 248 -4.43 -1.88 -32.29
CA GLU A 248 -3.12 -2.10 -32.93
C GLU A 248 -1.96 -2.26 -31.92
N THR A 249 -2.27 -2.35 -30.63
CA THR A 249 -1.26 -2.54 -29.59
C THR A 249 -0.54 -3.89 -29.74
N GLN A 250 0.78 -3.84 -29.76
CA GLN A 250 1.65 -5.02 -29.74
C GLN A 250 2.26 -5.16 -28.35
N ALA A 251 2.11 -6.34 -27.76
CA ALA A 251 2.72 -6.68 -26.48
C ALA A 251 3.60 -7.91 -26.65
N LEU A 252 4.83 -7.83 -26.16
CA LEU A 252 5.83 -8.87 -26.33
C LEU A 252 6.63 -9.08 -25.04
N SER A 253 7.00 -10.33 -24.79
CA SER A 253 7.91 -10.76 -23.75
C SER A 253 9.14 -11.37 -24.42
N VAL A 254 10.31 -10.77 -24.23
CA VAL A 254 11.59 -11.29 -24.75
C VAL A 254 12.39 -11.85 -23.59
N ILE A 255 12.79 -13.12 -23.72
CA ILE A 255 13.66 -13.80 -22.75
C ILE A 255 14.98 -14.08 -23.44
N GLU A 256 16.07 -13.59 -22.85
CA GLU A 256 17.44 -13.76 -23.33
C GLU A 256 18.29 -14.45 -22.26
N ASP A 257 19.09 -15.44 -22.66
CA ASP A 257 20.15 -15.99 -21.81
C ASP A 257 21.31 -15.00 -21.78
N TRP A 258 21.39 -14.20 -20.70
CA TRP A 258 22.38 -13.12 -20.58
C TRP A 258 23.72 -13.63 -20.05
N GLN A 259 23.69 -14.51 -19.04
CA GLN A 259 24.84 -15.24 -18.49
C GLN A 259 24.40 -16.67 -18.11
N GLN A 260 25.34 -17.52 -17.66
CA GLN A 260 25.03 -18.93 -17.31
C GLN A 260 23.89 -19.06 -16.28
N ASP A 261 23.91 -18.21 -15.24
CA ASP A 261 22.93 -18.24 -14.15
C ASP A 261 22.00 -17.00 -14.15
N LEU A 262 21.95 -16.26 -15.27
CA LEU A 262 21.22 -14.99 -15.37
C LEU A 262 20.46 -14.89 -16.68
N LYS A 263 19.13 -14.77 -16.57
CA LYS A 263 18.24 -14.49 -17.70
C LYS A 263 17.80 -13.04 -17.66
N LYS A 264 17.69 -12.43 -18.83
CA LYS A 264 17.14 -11.08 -19.00
C LYS A 264 15.74 -11.22 -19.58
N VAL A 265 14.74 -10.76 -18.84
CA VAL A 265 13.34 -10.77 -19.27
C VAL A 265 12.93 -9.33 -19.57
N THR A 266 12.46 -9.09 -20.78
CA THR A 266 12.03 -7.77 -21.24
C THR A 266 10.55 -7.82 -21.58
N LEU A 267 9.73 -7.11 -20.81
CA LEU A 267 8.33 -6.88 -21.16
C LEU A 267 8.22 -5.56 -21.90
N ARG A 268 7.58 -5.58 -23.07
CA ARG A 268 7.41 -4.38 -23.89
C ARG A 268 6.00 -4.32 -24.45
N ILE A 269 5.40 -3.14 -24.35
CA ILE A 269 4.13 -2.81 -24.99
C ILE A 269 4.37 -1.61 -25.91
N VAL A 270 3.88 -1.71 -27.14
CA VAL A 270 3.99 -0.70 -28.20
C VAL A 270 2.59 -0.38 -28.68
N TRP A 271 2.18 0.90 -28.64
CA TRP A 271 0.86 1.32 -29.08
C TRP A 271 0.92 2.64 -29.86
N PRO A 272 0.02 2.85 -30.83
CA PRO A 272 -0.10 4.13 -31.51
C PRO A 272 -0.90 5.15 -30.69
N GLU A 273 -0.42 6.40 -30.61
CA GLU A 273 -1.13 7.50 -29.97
C GLU A 273 -0.89 8.80 -30.74
N GLU A 274 -1.97 9.46 -31.16
CA GLU A 274 -1.91 10.75 -31.87
C GLU A 274 -0.92 10.79 -33.05
N GLY A 275 -0.80 9.69 -33.81
CA GLY A 275 0.09 9.57 -34.96
C GLY A 275 1.57 9.33 -34.60
N LYS A 276 1.90 9.11 -33.33
CA LYS A 276 3.22 8.66 -32.87
C LYS A 276 3.11 7.25 -32.30
N THR A 277 4.14 6.43 -32.51
CA THR A 277 4.27 5.14 -31.83
C THR A 277 4.91 5.38 -30.47
N LYS A 278 4.17 5.12 -29.39
CA LYS A 278 4.72 5.06 -28.04
C LYS A 278 5.10 3.63 -27.70
N SER A 279 6.10 3.48 -26.84
CA SER A 279 6.44 2.19 -26.29
C SER A 279 6.90 2.35 -24.86
N TYR A 280 6.51 1.39 -24.02
CA TYR A 280 7.03 1.23 -22.69
C TYR A 280 7.65 -0.15 -22.59
N GLU A 281 8.89 -0.20 -22.10
CA GLU A 281 9.60 -1.44 -21.86
C GLU A 281 10.21 -1.46 -20.46
N ARG A 282 10.24 -2.64 -19.87
CA ARG A 282 10.91 -2.90 -18.62
C ARG A 282 11.75 -4.15 -18.75
N VAL A 283 12.96 -4.07 -18.21
CA VAL A 283 13.92 -5.16 -18.18
C VAL A 283 14.11 -5.59 -16.75
N ASP A 284 13.92 -6.87 -16.48
CA ASP A 284 14.18 -7.52 -15.21
C ASP A 284 15.20 -8.65 -15.41
N TYR A 285 16.10 -8.80 -14.43
CA TYR A 285 17.17 -9.79 -14.47
C TYR A 285 16.87 -10.90 -13.47
N MET A 286 16.69 -12.12 -13.96
CA MET A 286 16.29 -13.28 -13.16
C MET A 286 17.48 -14.21 -12.95
N HIS A 287 17.91 -14.36 -11.69
CA HIS A 287 19.00 -15.27 -11.31
C HIS A 287 18.48 -16.68 -10.99
N THR A 288 19.30 -17.71 -11.21
CA THR A 288 18.94 -19.12 -10.92
C THR A 288 18.68 -19.36 -9.43
N GLU A 289 19.42 -18.68 -8.54
CA GLU A 289 19.33 -18.85 -7.08
C GLU A 289 18.30 -17.93 -6.38
N ARG A 290 17.35 -17.36 -7.13
CA ARG A 290 16.34 -16.47 -6.52
C ARG A 290 15.51 -17.22 -5.46
N GLY A 291 15.39 -16.65 -4.26
CA GLY A 291 14.65 -17.24 -3.14
C GLY A 291 15.38 -18.35 -2.37
N SER A 292 16.70 -18.48 -2.51
CA SER A 292 17.52 -19.41 -1.72
C SER A 292 18.02 -18.85 -0.37
N GLU A 293 17.52 -17.69 0.05
CA GLU A 293 17.73 -17.07 1.37
C GLU A 293 16.44 -16.97 2.18
#